data_AF-A0A089JRN3-F1
#
_entry.id   AF-A0A089JRN3-F1
#
_cell.length_a   1.000
_cell.length_b   1.000
_cell.length_c   1.000
_cell.angle_alpha   90.00
_cell.angle_beta   90.00
_cell.angle_gamma   90.00
#
_symmetry.space_group_name_H-M   'P 1'
#
loop_
_entity.id
_entity.type
_entity.pdbx_description
1 polymer ?
#
loop_
_entity_poly.entity_id
_entity_poly.type
_entity_poly.pdbx_seq_one_letter_code
_entity_poly.pdbx_strand_id
1 'polypeptide(L)'
;MSDLLGRLRKGYGKKLRALHTWNGWIVVILALTGLVLVGGFWRGFLGEGRVWIKGLHIVVGIASILPVIYYLLLASKHWKQLKEKPWQRFNVLVVLFLLLGWFVSGVLLWQFRTVGPQVSNLSLVVHDVLTWIGLPYIIYHSLTRVKWLKEPNRRIIKSEGSAITTSQNTPQPVYTRRAFIRGTIGVGLALTIGPSFVKWLGSSIGNIGGSETIDKLIENDRNQLLPAPQPLAASSPPLGGGSQGQFRVYTVTPIPEFTNDNWSFKLDGLVDQSFTWNWEQFVQLQRTVQVSDFHCVTGWSVYKNTWEGIKLKDLLQMAGVKSTAKTVKFYSGDGVYTDTLTLEQADMDDVMVAVMHDGKPIPSDLGGPVRLIVPKMFAYKSVKWLNRIELIEGEHTGYWEQRGYSNDAWV
;
A
#
# COMPACT_ATOMS: atom_id res chain seq x y z
N MET A 1 -21.57 33.44 -21.59
CA MET A 1 -21.09 32.77 -20.34
C MET A 1 -21.78 33.29 -19.07
N SER A 2 -22.12 34.58 -18.96
CA SER A 2 -22.80 35.18 -17.78
C SER A 2 -24.25 34.68 -17.56
N ASP A 3 -25.04 34.50 -18.62
CA ASP A 3 -26.44 34.02 -18.52
C ASP A 3 -26.53 32.56 -18.02
N LEU A 4 -25.63 31.69 -18.50
CA LEU A 4 -25.53 30.29 -18.07
C LEU A 4 -25.21 30.17 -16.57
N LEU A 5 -24.23 30.95 -16.09
CA LEU A 5 -23.87 31.02 -14.67
C LEU A 5 -25.01 31.61 -13.82
N GLY A 6 -25.77 32.58 -14.35
CA GLY A 6 -26.96 33.13 -13.71
C GLY A 6 -28.05 32.08 -13.49
N ARG A 7 -28.34 31.26 -14.50
CA ARG A 7 -29.30 30.14 -14.42
C ARG A 7 -28.84 29.05 -13.44
N LEU A 8 -27.55 28.69 -13.49
CA LEU A 8 -26.96 27.72 -12.57
C LEU A 8 -27.03 28.17 -11.10
N ARG A 9 -27.02 29.47 -10.82
CA ARG A 9 -27.08 30.05 -9.46
C ARG A 9 -28.50 30.29 -8.90
N LYS A 10 -29.56 30.07 -9.67
CA LYS A 10 -30.95 30.06 -9.14
C LYS A 10 -31.15 28.86 -8.20
N GLY A 11 -31.86 29.05 -7.07
CA GLY A 11 -32.06 27.99 -6.07
C GLY A 11 -30.80 27.58 -5.31
N TYR A 12 -29.79 28.46 -5.27
CA TYR A 12 -28.45 28.23 -4.72
C TYR A 12 -28.41 27.50 -3.36
N GLY A 13 -29.23 27.88 -2.39
CA GLY A 13 -29.21 27.26 -1.06
C GLY A 13 -29.64 25.80 -1.05
N LYS A 14 -30.66 25.44 -1.86
CA LYS A 14 -31.10 24.04 -2.03
C LYS A 14 -30.00 23.22 -2.73
N LYS A 15 -29.36 23.81 -3.75
CA LYS A 15 -28.24 23.21 -4.49
C LYS A 15 -27.02 22.95 -3.60
N LEU A 16 -26.63 23.91 -2.75
CA LEU A 16 -25.51 23.73 -1.82
C LEU A 16 -25.79 22.62 -0.79
N ARG A 17 -27.03 22.51 -0.31
CA ARG A 17 -27.44 21.42 0.59
C ARG A 17 -27.35 20.07 -0.09
N ALA A 18 -27.90 19.95 -1.31
CA ALA A 18 -27.82 18.73 -2.10
C ALA A 18 -26.36 18.34 -2.36
N LEU A 19 -25.52 19.30 -2.75
CA LEU A 19 -24.10 19.09 -2.99
C LEU A 19 -23.38 18.54 -1.75
N HIS A 20 -23.64 19.11 -0.58
CA HIS A 20 -23.08 18.62 0.68
C HIS A 20 -23.55 17.20 1.00
N THR A 21 -24.81 16.85 0.71
CA THR A 21 -25.33 15.48 0.90
C THR A 21 -24.66 14.49 -0.05
N TRP A 22 -24.55 14.81 -1.33
CA TRP A 22 -23.85 13.98 -2.32
C TRP A 22 -22.39 13.77 -1.95
N ASN A 23 -21.68 14.85 -1.60
CA ASN A 23 -20.30 14.77 -1.15
C ASN A 23 -20.16 13.89 0.10
N GLY A 24 -21.09 14.00 1.06
CA GLY A 24 -21.10 13.16 2.26
C GLY A 24 -21.16 11.66 1.92
N TRP A 25 -22.05 11.25 1.01
CA TRP A 25 -22.16 9.85 0.59
C TRP A 25 -20.92 9.36 -0.16
N ILE A 26 -20.36 10.16 -1.07
CA ILE A 26 -19.12 9.82 -1.79
C ILE A 26 -17.99 9.57 -0.79
N VAL A 27 -17.81 10.46 0.17
CA VAL A 27 -16.78 10.32 1.21
C VAL A 27 -17.01 9.09 2.07
N VAL A 28 -18.25 8.76 2.44
CA VAL A 28 -18.55 7.54 3.20
C VAL A 28 -18.17 6.28 2.41
N ILE A 29 -18.53 6.22 1.12
CA ILE A 29 -18.18 5.09 0.26
C ILE A 29 -16.65 4.97 0.16
N LEU A 30 -15.94 6.07 -0.06
CA LEU A 30 -14.47 6.08 -0.13
C LEU A 30 -13.83 5.66 1.19
N ALA A 31 -14.34 6.13 2.33
CA ALA A 31 -13.83 5.76 3.64
C ALA A 31 -14.00 4.26 3.91
N LEU A 32 -15.17 3.70 3.64
CA LEU A 32 -15.46 2.29 3.86
C LEU A 32 -14.62 1.39 2.95
N THR A 33 -14.61 1.70 1.64
CA THR A 33 -13.82 0.94 0.67
C THR A 33 -12.31 1.07 0.95
N GLY A 34 -11.82 2.26 1.34
CA GLY A 34 -10.44 2.49 1.74
C GLY A 34 -10.03 1.69 2.98
N LEU A 35 -10.85 1.70 4.03
CA LEU A 35 -10.61 0.92 5.27
C LEU A 35 -10.53 -0.59 4.98
N VAL A 36 -11.40 -1.10 4.12
CA VAL A 36 -11.37 -2.50 3.68
C VAL A 36 -10.09 -2.82 2.91
N LEU A 37 -9.60 -1.91 2.07
CA LEU A 37 -8.39 -2.12 1.29
C LEU A 37 -7.10 -2.10 2.13
N VAL A 38 -7.11 -1.39 3.27
CA VAL A 38 -5.98 -1.28 4.22
C VAL A 38 -5.94 -2.47 5.18
N GLY A 39 -7.08 -2.96 5.67
CA GLY A 39 -7.13 -4.00 6.70
C GLY A 39 -6.60 -5.37 6.24
N GLY A 40 -5.58 -5.89 6.92
CA GLY A 40 -4.99 -7.21 6.63
C GLY A 40 -5.99 -8.37 6.77
N PHE A 41 -6.93 -8.27 7.71
CA PHE A 41 -8.03 -9.21 7.90
C PHE A 41 -8.85 -9.42 6.60
N TRP A 42 -9.19 -8.32 5.92
CA TRP A 42 -10.00 -8.36 4.71
C TRP A 42 -9.25 -8.95 3.51
N ARG A 43 -7.91 -8.96 3.53
CA ARG A 43 -7.10 -9.54 2.44
C ARG A 43 -7.27 -11.05 2.35
N GLY A 44 -7.41 -11.74 3.48
CA GLY A 44 -7.67 -13.19 3.51
C GLY A 44 -9.14 -13.51 3.22
N PHE A 45 -10.06 -12.73 3.78
CA PHE A 45 -11.50 -13.03 3.69
C PHE A 45 -12.10 -12.75 2.30
N LEU A 46 -11.70 -11.68 1.62
CA LEU A 46 -12.37 -11.23 0.40
C LEU A 46 -11.79 -11.83 -0.89
N GLY A 47 -10.56 -12.37 -0.87
CA GLY A 47 -9.90 -12.90 -2.06
C GLY A 47 -10.02 -11.98 -3.28
N GLU A 48 -10.57 -12.51 -4.38
CA GLU A 48 -10.85 -11.79 -5.63
C GLU A 48 -11.81 -10.60 -5.48
N GLY A 49 -12.73 -10.64 -4.51
CA GLY A 49 -13.68 -9.55 -4.23
C GLY A 49 -12.99 -8.22 -3.90
N ARG A 50 -11.74 -8.27 -3.44
CA ARG A 50 -10.93 -7.07 -3.20
C ARG A 50 -10.60 -6.29 -4.48
N VAL A 51 -10.47 -6.98 -5.63
CA VAL A 51 -10.20 -6.33 -6.92
C VAL A 51 -11.39 -5.44 -7.32
N TRP A 52 -12.61 -5.95 -7.13
CA TRP A 52 -13.84 -5.18 -7.34
C TRP A 52 -13.94 -3.96 -6.42
N ILE A 53 -13.60 -4.12 -5.14
CA ILE A 53 -13.60 -3.02 -4.16
C ILE A 53 -12.56 -1.96 -4.54
N LYS A 54 -11.36 -2.37 -4.97
CA LYS A 54 -10.33 -1.45 -5.49
C LYS A 54 -10.87 -0.68 -6.70
N GLY A 55 -11.48 -1.37 -7.66
CA GLY A 55 -12.10 -0.75 -8.83
C GLY A 55 -13.16 0.27 -8.44
N LEU A 56 -14.07 -0.09 -7.53
CA LEU A 56 -15.08 0.82 -6.99
C LEU A 56 -14.46 2.04 -6.32
N HIS A 57 -13.44 1.85 -5.48
CA HIS A 57 -12.74 2.96 -4.80
C HIS A 57 -12.14 3.94 -5.80
N ILE A 58 -11.51 3.44 -6.87
CA ILE A 58 -10.92 4.28 -7.94
C ILE A 58 -12.01 5.05 -8.68
N VAL A 59 -13.07 4.37 -9.13
CA VAL A 59 -14.16 5.00 -9.90
C VAL A 59 -14.86 6.09 -9.09
N VAL A 60 -15.22 5.78 -7.84
CA VAL A 60 -15.84 6.76 -6.94
C VAL A 60 -14.85 7.89 -6.60
N GLY A 61 -13.56 7.57 -6.47
CA GLY A 61 -12.49 8.54 -6.23
C GLY A 61 -12.38 9.53 -7.37
N ILE A 62 -12.40 9.07 -8.62
CA ILE A 62 -12.41 9.94 -9.81
C ILE A 62 -13.69 10.77 -9.84
N ALA A 63 -14.86 10.16 -9.61
CA ALA A 63 -16.14 10.86 -9.59
C ALA A 63 -16.25 11.95 -8.49
N SER A 64 -15.46 11.84 -7.41
CA SER A 64 -15.46 12.81 -6.31
C SER A 64 -15.07 14.24 -6.72
N ILE A 65 -14.43 14.43 -7.88
CA ILE A 65 -14.10 15.77 -8.41
C ILE A 65 -15.34 16.54 -8.87
N LEU A 66 -16.41 15.84 -9.28
CA LEU A 66 -17.62 16.46 -9.83
C LEU A 66 -18.31 17.39 -8.82
N PRO A 67 -18.56 16.98 -7.55
CA PRO A 67 -19.02 17.89 -6.51
C PRO A 67 -18.12 19.12 -6.29
N VAL A 68 -16.80 18.95 -6.36
CA VAL A 68 -15.82 20.03 -6.15
C VAL A 68 -15.92 21.05 -7.30
N ILE A 69 -15.92 20.59 -8.55
CA ILE A 69 -16.10 21.45 -9.73
C ILE A 69 -17.43 22.20 -9.64
N TYR A 70 -18.52 21.49 -9.32
CA TYR A 70 -19.83 22.10 -9.16
C TYR A 70 -19.86 23.15 -8.03
N TYR A 71 -19.16 22.90 -6.93
CA TYR A 71 -19.00 23.87 -5.85
C TYR A 71 -18.28 25.14 -6.33
N LEU A 72 -17.21 25.02 -7.11
CA LEU A 72 -16.43 26.16 -7.58
C LEU A 72 -17.27 27.13 -8.43
N LEU A 73 -18.19 26.62 -9.25
CA LEU A 73 -19.14 27.45 -10.03
C LEU A 73 -20.08 28.28 -9.13
N LEU A 74 -20.37 27.75 -7.95
CA LEU A 74 -21.25 28.30 -6.93
C LEU A 74 -20.50 29.12 -5.86
N ALA A 75 -19.18 29.01 -5.79
CA ALA A 75 -18.35 29.52 -4.70
C ALA A 75 -18.52 31.04 -4.51
N SER A 76 -18.46 31.84 -5.56
CA SER A 76 -18.55 33.31 -5.45
C SER A 76 -19.76 33.80 -4.64
N LYS A 77 -20.92 33.12 -4.74
CA LYS A 77 -22.12 33.44 -3.97
C LYS A 77 -22.03 32.90 -2.53
N HIS A 78 -21.44 31.72 -2.33
CA HIS A 78 -21.19 31.17 -1.00
C HIS A 78 -20.30 32.08 -0.16
N TRP A 79 -19.18 32.47 -0.74
CA TRP A 79 -18.11 33.21 -0.07
C TRP A 79 -18.57 34.60 0.38
N LYS A 80 -19.52 35.21 -0.35
CA LYS A 80 -20.23 36.43 0.07
C LYS A 80 -21.07 36.20 1.32
N GLN A 81 -21.82 35.09 1.41
CA GLN A 81 -22.62 34.75 2.60
C GLN A 81 -21.78 34.41 3.82
N LEU A 82 -20.57 33.91 3.59
CA LEU A 82 -19.65 33.52 4.65
C LEU A 82 -18.80 34.69 5.19
N LYS A 83 -19.00 35.93 4.71
CA LYS A 83 -18.19 37.11 5.09
C LYS A 83 -18.00 37.28 6.58
N GLU A 84 -19.09 37.20 7.32
CA GLU A 84 -19.11 37.37 8.78
C GLU A 84 -19.00 36.03 9.53
N LYS A 85 -18.56 34.94 8.88
CA LYS A 85 -18.54 33.60 9.46
C LYS A 85 -17.16 32.93 9.28
N PRO A 86 -16.11 33.39 9.99
CA PRO A 86 -14.73 32.95 9.78
C PRO A 86 -14.57 31.43 9.94
N TRP A 87 -15.18 30.83 10.97
CA TRP A 87 -15.12 29.37 11.16
C TRP A 87 -15.77 28.55 10.04
N GLN A 88 -16.83 29.08 9.40
CA GLN A 88 -17.45 28.38 8.28
C GLN A 88 -16.59 28.49 7.02
N ARG A 89 -15.92 29.62 6.81
CA ARG A 89 -14.92 29.78 5.74
C ARG A 89 -13.74 28.83 5.92
N PHE A 90 -13.18 28.79 7.12
CA PHE A 90 -12.08 27.89 7.45
C PHE A 90 -12.47 26.42 7.19
N ASN A 91 -13.64 25.99 7.68
CA ASN A 91 -14.12 24.62 7.42
C ASN A 91 -14.28 24.31 5.93
N VAL A 92 -14.78 25.26 5.13
CA VAL A 92 -14.88 25.08 3.67
C VAL A 92 -13.50 24.90 3.05
N LEU A 93 -12.50 25.70 3.47
CA LEU A 93 -11.13 25.57 2.99
C LEU A 93 -10.51 24.22 3.37
N VAL A 94 -10.66 23.79 4.62
CA VAL A 94 -10.17 22.48 5.09
C VAL A 94 -10.80 21.34 4.29
N VAL A 95 -12.13 21.36 4.09
CA VAL A 95 -12.81 20.32 3.31
C VAL A 95 -12.34 20.31 1.86
N LEU A 96 -12.19 21.48 1.21
CA LEU A 96 -11.69 21.55 -0.16
C LEU A 96 -10.25 21.06 -0.27
N PHE A 97 -9.39 21.40 0.70
CA PHE A 97 -8.02 20.92 0.77
C PHE A 97 -7.97 19.39 0.88
N LEU A 98 -8.75 18.81 1.79
CA LEU A 98 -8.84 17.36 1.96
C LEU A 98 -9.34 16.67 0.69
N LEU A 99 -10.45 17.15 0.10
CA LEU A 99 -11.04 16.57 -1.12
C LEU A 99 -10.07 16.64 -2.31
N LEU A 100 -9.44 17.79 -2.54
CA LEU A 100 -8.47 17.95 -3.62
C LEU A 100 -7.21 17.12 -3.37
N GLY A 101 -6.71 17.09 -2.14
CA GLY A 101 -5.55 16.31 -1.76
C GLY A 101 -5.77 14.81 -1.96
N TRP A 102 -6.92 14.26 -1.51
CA TRP A 102 -7.27 12.87 -1.75
C TRP A 102 -7.45 12.55 -3.23
N PHE A 103 -8.09 13.45 -3.99
CA PHE A 103 -8.25 13.27 -5.43
C PHE A 103 -6.89 13.21 -6.15
N VAL A 104 -6.03 14.21 -5.93
CA VAL A 104 -4.72 14.27 -6.60
C VAL A 104 -3.83 13.09 -6.20
N SER A 105 -3.68 12.82 -4.90
CA SER A 105 -2.88 11.68 -4.43
C SER A 105 -3.45 10.34 -4.93
N GLY A 106 -4.77 10.18 -4.96
CA GLY A 106 -5.44 8.97 -5.47
C GLY A 106 -5.23 8.76 -6.97
N VAL A 107 -5.30 9.82 -7.79
CA VAL A 107 -5.02 9.75 -9.24
C VAL A 107 -3.56 9.39 -9.49
N LEU A 108 -2.62 9.98 -8.73
CA LEU A 108 -1.20 9.66 -8.86
C LEU A 108 -0.91 8.20 -8.48
N LEU A 109 -1.55 7.67 -7.43
CA LEU A 109 -1.47 6.26 -7.06
C LEU A 109 -2.06 5.33 -8.11
N TRP A 110 -3.16 5.74 -8.74
CA TRP A 110 -3.76 4.98 -9.83
C TRP A 110 -2.86 4.96 -11.07
N GLN A 111 -2.18 6.07 -11.36
CA GLN A 111 -1.25 6.23 -12.49
C GLN A 111 0.21 5.92 -12.12
N PHE A 112 0.44 5.01 -11.14
CA PHE A 112 1.78 4.72 -10.61
C PHE A 112 2.81 4.35 -11.69
N ARG A 113 2.37 3.67 -12.76
CA ARG A 113 3.21 3.31 -13.92
C ARG A 113 3.76 4.53 -14.65
N THR A 114 2.99 5.61 -14.72
CA THR A 114 3.34 6.82 -15.46
C THR A 114 4.17 7.79 -14.63
N VAL A 115 3.88 7.90 -13.32
CA VAL A 115 4.50 8.92 -12.45
C VAL A 115 5.77 8.44 -11.75
N GLY A 116 6.04 7.13 -11.79
CA GLY A 116 7.17 6.52 -11.11
C GLY A 116 6.96 6.38 -9.59
N PRO A 117 7.78 5.55 -8.93
CA PRO A 117 7.62 5.13 -7.55
C PRO A 117 7.97 6.22 -6.55
N GLN A 118 8.85 7.18 -6.85
CA GLN A 118 9.10 8.31 -5.95
C GLN A 118 7.82 9.13 -5.74
N VAL A 119 7.16 9.50 -6.84
CA VAL A 119 5.89 10.21 -6.81
C VAL A 119 4.78 9.33 -6.25
N SER A 120 4.73 8.04 -6.62
CA SER A 120 3.75 7.09 -6.09
C SER A 120 3.88 6.91 -4.58
N ASN A 121 5.10 6.74 -4.06
CA ASN A 121 5.37 6.60 -2.63
C ASN A 121 5.00 7.86 -1.85
N LEU A 122 5.38 9.04 -2.37
CA LEU A 122 4.98 10.31 -1.77
C LEU A 122 3.45 10.46 -1.79
N SER A 123 2.81 10.08 -2.90
CA SER A 123 1.36 10.11 -3.03
C SER A 123 0.68 9.19 -2.04
N LEU A 124 1.24 7.99 -1.78
CA LEU A 124 0.73 7.06 -0.78
C LEU A 124 0.79 7.68 0.62
N VAL A 125 1.94 8.24 0.99
CA VAL A 125 2.13 8.90 2.28
C VAL A 125 1.15 10.06 2.43
N VAL A 126 1.05 10.94 1.43
CA VAL A 126 0.11 12.06 1.44
C VAL A 126 -1.33 11.57 1.56
N HIS A 127 -1.72 10.54 0.80
CA HIS A 127 -3.06 9.97 0.85
C HIS A 127 -3.40 9.41 2.23
N ASP A 128 -2.46 8.69 2.84
CA ASP A 128 -2.62 8.12 4.18
C ASP A 128 -2.68 9.22 5.24
N VAL A 129 -1.79 10.22 5.21
CA VAL A 129 -1.82 11.38 6.14
C VAL A 129 -3.18 12.09 6.06
N LEU A 130 -3.64 12.38 4.84
CA LEU A 130 -4.94 13.02 4.62
C LEU A 130 -6.07 12.15 5.16
N THR A 131 -5.98 10.82 5.04
CA THR A 131 -6.97 9.89 5.58
C THR A 131 -6.98 9.89 7.10
N TRP A 132 -5.81 9.83 7.73
CA TRP A 132 -5.66 9.85 9.18
C TRP A 132 -6.13 11.15 9.82
N ILE A 133 -5.96 12.30 9.16
CA ILE A 133 -6.41 13.60 9.66
C ILE A 133 -7.86 13.87 9.26
N GLY A 134 -8.18 13.63 7.99
CA GLY A 134 -9.43 14.00 7.37
C GLY A 134 -10.60 13.13 7.80
N LEU A 135 -10.41 11.82 7.99
CA LEU A 135 -11.50 10.92 8.38
C LEU A 135 -12.03 11.25 9.80
N PRO A 136 -11.19 11.40 10.85
CA PRO A 136 -11.65 11.86 12.15
C PRO A 136 -12.32 13.23 12.09
N TYR A 137 -11.77 14.17 11.31
CA TYR A 137 -12.34 15.50 11.12
C TYR A 137 -13.75 15.43 10.51
N ILE A 138 -13.96 14.59 9.48
CA ILE A 138 -15.25 14.42 8.81
C ILE A 138 -16.25 13.69 9.70
N ILE A 139 -15.82 12.69 10.46
CA ILE A 139 -16.68 12.00 11.44
C ILE A 139 -17.14 13.00 12.50
N TYR A 140 -16.21 13.76 13.08
CA TYR A 140 -16.52 14.83 14.03
C TYR A 140 -17.47 15.86 13.41
N HIS A 141 -17.18 16.34 12.20
CA HIS A 141 -18.05 17.30 11.50
C HIS A 141 -19.47 16.74 11.31
N SER A 142 -19.59 15.49 10.86
CA SER A 142 -20.88 14.85 10.56
C SER A 142 -21.71 14.66 11.84
N LEU A 143 -21.10 14.10 12.90
CA LEU A 143 -21.76 13.87 14.19
C LEU A 143 -22.21 15.18 14.83
N THR A 144 -21.35 16.21 14.84
CA THR A 144 -21.67 17.49 15.49
C THR A 144 -22.67 18.36 14.72
N ARG A 145 -23.03 17.94 13.50
CA ARG A 145 -24.00 18.61 12.61
C ARG A 145 -25.36 17.93 12.57
N VAL A 146 -25.54 16.75 13.17
CA VAL A 146 -26.81 16.02 13.24
C VAL A 146 -27.88 16.90 13.91
N LYS A 147 -29.09 16.92 13.32
CA LYS A 147 -30.20 17.81 13.74
C LYS A 147 -30.56 17.67 15.23
N TRP A 148 -30.50 16.46 15.77
CA TRP A 148 -30.78 16.17 17.19
C TRP A 148 -29.85 16.91 18.18
N LEU A 149 -28.62 17.25 17.77
CA LEU A 149 -27.69 18.04 18.59
C LEU A 149 -27.90 19.55 18.44
N LYS A 150 -28.63 20.00 17.41
CA LYS A 150 -28.90 21.42 17.13
C LYS A 150 -30.22 21.94 17.72
N GLU A 151 -31.16 21.06 18.07
CA GLU A 151 -32.49 21.44 18.56
C GLU A 151 -32.90 20.61 19.80
N PRO A 152 -32.40 20.94 21.01
CA PRO A 152 -32.72 20.23 22.25
C PRO A 152 -34.16 20.46 22.73
N ASN A 153 -34.82 21.54 22.31
CA ASN A 153 -36.08 21.99 22.90
C ASN A 153 -37.34 21.40 22.25
N ARG A 154 -37.23 20.48 21.31
CA ARG A 154 -38.41 19.93 20.60
C ARG A 154 -39.19 18.88 21.41
N ARG A 155 -38.75 18.56 22.63
CA ARG A 155 -39.36 17.57 23.53
C ARG A 155 -39.78 18.13 24.89
N ILE A 156 -40.03 19.44 24.98
CA ILE A 156 -40.70 20.00 26.16
C ILE A 156 -42.16 20.17 25.77
N ILE A 157 -43.02 19.32 26.33
CA ILE A 157 -44.47 19.50 26.29
C ILE A 157 -44.72 20.88 26.91
N LYS A 158 -45.25 21.84 26.13
CA LYS A 158 -45.76 23.09 26.69
C LYS A 158 -46.96 22.71 27.56
N SER A 159 -46.80 22.67 28.88
CA SER A 159 -47.96 22.75 29.76
C SER A 159 -48.45 24.20 29.66
N GLU A 160 -49.65 24.38 29.13
CA GLU A 160 -50.35 25.66 29.24
C GLU A 160 -50.65 25.91 30.72
N GLY A 161 -50.09 26.97 31.29
CA GLY A 161 -50.43 27.39 32.65
C GLY A 161 -49.33 28.19 33.34
N SER A 162 -49.66 29.44 33.65
CA SER A 162 -48.98 30.39 34.53
C SER A 162 -47.69 31.04 34.05
N ALA A 163 -47.86 32.28 33.57
CA ALA A 163 -46.85 33.32 33.67
C ALA A 163 -46.53 33.58 35.15
N ILE A 164 -45.33 33.19 35.58
CA ILE A 164 -44.71 33.72 36.79
C ILE A 164 -43.41 34.38 36.36
N THR A 165 -43.42 35.71 36.42
CA THR A 165 -42.27 36.58 36.24
C THR A 165 -41.35 36.38 37.45
N THR A 166 -40.41 35.44 37.34
CA THR A 166 -39.32 35.30 38.32
C THR A 166 -38.02 35.64 37.63
N SER A 167 -37.49 36.82 37.95
CA SER A 167 -36.07 37.15 37.81
C SER A 167 -35.28 36.13 38.63
N GLN A 168 -34.71 35.12 37.96
CA GLN A 168 -33.78 34.19 38.59
C GLN A 168 -32.43 34.35 37.91
N ASN A 169 -31.49 34.89 38.68
CA ASN A 169 -30.05 34.71 38.51
C ASN A 169 -29.74 33.22 38.54
N THR A 170 -30.00 32.55 37.42
CA THR A 170 -29.71 31.12 37.27
C THR A 170 -28.24 31.04 36.90
N PRO A 171 -27.39 30.33 37.67
CA PRO A 171 -25.99 30.19 37.30
C PRO A 171 -25.91 29.58 35.90
N GLN A 172 -25.36 30.34 34.96
CA GLN A 172 -25.14 29.87 33.60
C GLN A 172 -24.16 28.70 33.68
N PRO A 173 -24.50 27.51 33.15
CA PRO A 173 -23.60 26.37 33.22
C PRO A 173 -22.33 26.69 32.43
N VAL A 174 -21.16 26.48 33.07
CA VAL A 174 -19.83 26.68 32.46
C VAL A 174 -19.68 25.89 31.15
N TYR A 175 -20.38 24.75 31.03
CA TYR A 175 -20.45 23.95 29.82
C TYR A 175 -21.90 23.68 29.38
N THR A 176 -22.22 24.04 28.15
CA THR A 176 -23.49 23.63 27.53
C THR A 176 -23.47 22.14 27.22
N ARG A 177 -24.62 21.44 27.28
CA ARG A 177 -24.76 20.03 26.85
C ARG A 177 -24.16 19.76 25.46
N ARG A 178 -24.27 20.74 24.55
CA ARG A 178 -23.67 20.67 23.21
C ARG A 178 -22.15 20.75 23.24
N ALA A 179 -21.58 21.61 24.08
CA ALA A 179 -20.14 21.70 24.28
C ALA A 179 -19.60 20.40 24.91
N PHE A 180 -20.30 19.85 25.91
CA PHE A 180 -19.96 18.58 26.53
C PHE A 180 -19.94 17.44 25.50
N ILE A 181 -21.04 17.20 24.78
CA ILE A 181 -21.13 16.11 23.79
C ILE A 181 -20.07 16.26 22.68
N ARG A 182 -19.82 17.48 22.20
CA ARG A 182 -18.74 17.74 21.23
C ARG A 182 -17.38 17.38 21.80
N GLY A 183 -17.10 17.79 23.04
CA GLY A 183 -15.88 17.45 23.76
C GLY A 183 -15.72 15.93 23.89
N THR A 184 -16.76 15.22 24.33
CA THR A 184 -16.71 13.75 24.50
C THR A 184 -16.46 13.02 23.19
N ILE A 185 -17.11 13.44 22.10
CA ILE A 185 -16.87 12.85 20.77
C ILE A 185 -15.43 13.10 20.31
N GLY A 186 -14.93 14.33 20.48
CA GLY A 186 -13.55 14.68 20.13
C GLY A 186 -12.52 13.87 20.92
N VAL A 187 -12.69 13.77 22.23
CA VAL A 187 -11.82 12.97 23.12
C VAL A 187 -11.90 11.48 22.77
N GLY A 188 -13.10 10.94 22.53
CA GLY A 188 -13.28 9.54 22.16
C GLY A 188 -12.59 9.19 20.84
N LEU A 189 -12.69 10.06 19.83
CA LEU A 189 -11.94 9.91 18.56
C LEU A 189 -10.42 9.97 18.80
N ALA A 190 -9.95 10.89 19.63
CA ALA A 190 -8.53 11.04 19.92
C ALA A 190 -7.95 9.81 20.64
N LEU A 191 -8.68 9.24 21.61
CA LEU A 191 -8.23 8.06 22.35
C LEU A 191 -8.28 6.78 21.51
N THR A 192 -9.24 6.64 20.60
CA THR A 192 -9.40 5.43 19.78
C THR A 192 -8.49 5.40 18.56
N ILE A 193 -8.28 6.55 17.92
CA ILE A 193 -7.51 6.66 16.68
C ILE A 193 -6.08 7.14 16.96
N GLY A 194 -5.88 7.97 17.98
CA GLY A 194 -4.59 8.62 18.29
C GLY A 194 -3.42 7.66 18.46
N PRO A 195 -3.51 6.59 19.29
CA PRO A 195 -2.40 5.65 19.46
C PRO A 195 -2.00 4.96 18.16
N SER A 196 -2.98 4.52 17.36
CA SER A 196 -2.75 3.90 16.06
C SER A 196 -2.15 4.89 15.05
N PHE A 197 -2.60 6.14 15.08
CA PHE A 197 -2.03 7.21 14.27
C PHE A 197 -0.58 7.51 14.64
N VAL A 198 -0.25 7.63 15.93
CA VAL A 198 1.13 7.89 16.39
C VAL A 198 2.05 6.72 16.03
N LYS A 199 1.58 5.48 16.22
CA LYS A 199 2.34 4.28 15.80
C LYS A 199 2.57 4.26 14.29
N TRP A 200 1.53 4.51 13.50
CA TRP A 200 1.63 4.59 12.05
C TRP A 200 2.58 5.73 11.63
N LEU A 201 2.44 6.93 12.20
CA LEU A 201 3.27 8.09 11.91
C LEU A 201 4.74 7.83 12.24
N GLY A 202 5.02 7.20 13.39
CA GLY A 202 6.37 6.76 13.77
C GLY A 202 6.95 5.75 12.77
N SER A 203 6.16 4.78 12.33
CA SER A 203 6.59 3.80 11.31
C SER A 203 6.74 4.40 9.91
N SER A 204 5.90 5.37 9.54
CA SER A 204 5.91 6.01 8.23
C SER A 204 7.01 7.06 8.11
N ILE A 205 7.22 7.88 9.15
CA ILE A 205 8.37 8.80 9.23
C ILE A 205 9.66 8.01 9.42
N GLY A 206 9.64 6.96 10.24
CA GLY A 206 10.72 5.98 10.35
C GLY A 206 11.08 5.40 8.99
N ASN A 207 10.10 4.96 8.18
CA ASN A 207 10.32 4.49 6.81
C ASN A 207 10.62 5.59 5.77
N ILE A 208 10.48 6.87 6.10
CA ILE A 208 10.94 7.99 5.26
C ILE A 208 12.41 8.32 5.58
N GLY A 209 12.92 7.91 6.75
CA GLY A 209 14.30 8.14 7.21
C GLY A 209 15.07 6.90 7.65
N GLY A 210 14.58 5.70 7.38
CA GLY A 210 15.06 4.48 8.04
C GLY A 210 14.19 3.24 7.80
N SER A 211 14.16 2.74 6.55
CA SER A 211 14.40 1.30 6.38
C SER A 211 15.68 0.97 7.16
N GLU A 212 15.71 -0.13 7.90
CA GLU A 212 17.00 -0.65 8.34
C GLU A 212 17.90 -0.74 7.09
N THR A 213 19.05 -0.07 7.15
CA THR A 213 20.06 -0.17 6.10
C THR A 213 20.37 -1.65 5.93
N ILE A 214 20.63 -2.10 4.70
CA ILE A 214 20.98 -3.51 4.41
C ILE A 214 22.06 -4.03 5.37
N ASP A 215 22.98 -3.16 5.80
CA ASP A 215 23.98 -3.44 6.83
C ASP A 215 23.40 -3.97 8.14
N LYS A 216 22.36 -3.33 8.68
CA LYS A 216 21.70 -3.79 9.90
C LYS A 216 20.97 -5.12 9.71
N LEU A 217 20.39 -5.34 8.53
CA LEU A 217 19.75 -6.62 8.21
C LEU A 217 20.77 -7.75 8.13
N ILE A 218 21.98 -7.47 7.64
CA ILE A 218 23.08 -8.43 7.60
C ILE A 218 23.62 -8.69 9.01
N GLU A 219 23.82 -7.64 9.82
CA GLU A 219 24.28 -7.78 11.21
C GLU A 219 23.32 -8.62 12.06
N ASN A 220 22.02 -8.53 11.79
CA ASN A 220 20.98 -9.28 12.48
C ASN A 220 20.59 -10.59 11.77
N ASP A 221 21.26 -10.98 10.68
CA ASP A 221 20.92 -12.18 9.94
C ASP A 221 21.16 -13.43 10.78
N ARG A 222 20.19 -14.33 10.77
CA ARG A 222 20.19 -15.57 11.54
C ARG A 222 20.76 -16.75 10.77
N ASN A 223 20.96 -16.60 9.45
CA ASN A 223 21.58 -17.64 8.64
C ASN A 223 23.03 -17.86 9.06
N GLN A 224 23.39 -19.12 9.31
CA GLN A 224 24.74 -19.55 9.70
C GLN A 224 25.27 -20.53 8.65
N LEU A 225 25.51 -20.01 7.45
CA LEU A 225 25.93 -20.79 6.29
C LEU A 225 27.40 -20.53 5.96
N LEU A 226 28.20 -21.61 5.91
CA LEU A 226 29.64 -21.58 5.69
C LEU A 226 30.04 -22.44 4.47
N PRO A 227 30.92 -21.98 3.57
CA PRO A 227 31.59 -20.68 3.60
C PRO A 227 30.64 -19.54 3.26
N ALA A 228 30.92 -18.35 3.79
CA ALA A 228 30.21 -17.14 3.40
C ALA A 228 30.55 -16.79 1.94
N PRO A 229 29.56 -16.46 1.10
CA PRO A 229 29.80 -16.16 -0.31
C PRO A 229 30.59 -14.86 -0.41
N GLN A 230 31.67 -14.89 -1.18
CA GLN A 230 32.50 -13.71 -1.44
C GLN A 230 32.03 -13.01 -2.71
N PRO A 231 31.92 -11.67 -2.75
CA PRO A 231 31.50 -10.98 -3.95
C PRO A 231 32.53 -11.14 -5.07
N LEU A 232 32.06 -11.24 -6.31
CA LEU A 232 32.92 -11.09 -7.48
C LEU A 232 33.44 -9.66 -7.56
N ALA A 233 34.61 -9.48 -8.19
CA ALA A 233 35.19 -8.17 -8.43
C ALA A 233 34.24 -7.23 -9.21
N ALA A 234 33.36 -7.79 -10.04
CA ALA A 234 32.36 -7.02 -10.78
C ALA A 234 31.14 -6.60 -9.92
N SER A 235 30.94 -7.18 -8.73
CA SER A 235 29.84 -6.83 -7.83
C SER A 235 30.27 -5.89 -6.70
N SER A 236 31.57 -5.73 -6.45
CA SER A 236 32.11 -4.86 -5.40
C SER A 236 33.30 -4.04 -5.92
N PRO A 237 33.18 -2.71 -6.09
CA PRO A 237 32.01 -1.89 -5.75
C PRO A 237 30.77 -2.21 -6.60
N PRO A 238 29.55 -1.86 -6.16
CA PRO A 238 28.31 -2.19 -6.89
C PRO A 238 28.32 -1.63 -8.31
N LEU A 239 28.13 -2.50 -9.30
CA LEU A 239 28.11 -2.14 -10.73
C LEU A 239 27.06 -1.07 -11.04
N GLY A 240 25.90 -1.10 -10.37
CA GLY A 240 24.83 -0.12 -10.52
C GLY A 240 25.10 1.24 -9.84
N GLY A 241 26.24 1.40 -9.15
CA GLY A 241 26.53 2.57 -8.32
C GLY A 241 25.81 2.55 -6.95
N GLY A 242 25.27 1.39 -6.56
CA GLY A 242 24.48 1.19 -5.35
C GLY A 242 22.99 1.37 -5.59
N SER A 243 22.19 0.53 -4.94
CA SER A 243 20.73 0.55 -5.04
C SER A 243 20.14 1.88 -4.57
N GLN A 244 19.11 2.34 -5.28
CA GLN A 244 18.42 3.60 -5.01
C GLN A 244 16.96 3.35 -4.67
N GLY A 245 16.60 3.59 -3.42
CA GLY A 245 15.29 3.24 -2.87
C GLY A 245 15.45 2.44 -1.59
N GLN A 246 14.34 1.95 -1.05
CA GLN A 246 14.35 1.15 0.16
C GLN A 246 13.45 -0.07 -0.05
N PHE A 247 13.98 -1.25 0.32
CA PHE A 247 13.19 -2.46 0.33
C PHE A 247 12.13 -2.39 1.42
N ARG A 248 10.93 -2.91 1.12
CA ARG A 248 9.92 -3.21 2.14
C ARG A 248 9.79 -4.71 2.27
N VAL A 249 9.99 -5.21 3.47
CA VAL A 249 9.93 -6.65 3.76
C VAL A 249 8.48 -7.08 3.86
N TYR A 250 8.07 -8.02 3.01
CA TYR A 250 6.80 -8.73 3.10
C TYR A 250 7.08 -10.22 3.24
N THR A 251 6.40 -10.87 4.19
CA THR A 251 6.44 -12.32 4.36
C THR A 251 5.01 -12.83 4.54
N VAL A 252 4.77 -14.07 4.13
CA VAL A 252 3.49 -14.77 4.36
C VAL A 252 3.60 -15.79 5.50
N THR A 253 4.84 -16.02 5.95
CA THR A 253 5.30 -16.94 6.99
C THR A 253 6.33 -16.21 7.88
N PRO A 254 6.66 -16.74 9.07
CA PRO A 254 7.88 -16.36 9.77
C PRO A 254 9.11 -16.53 8.87
N ILE A 255 10.13 -15.68 9.04
CA ILE A 255 11.38 -15.77 8.28
C ILE A 255 12.09 -17.10 8.64
N PRO A 256 12.36 -17.99 7.68
CA PRO A 256 13.08 -19.24 7.93
C PRO A 256 14.56 -18.96 8.24
N GLU A 257 15.18 -19.91 8.95
CA GLU A 257 16.59 -19.86 9.35
C GLU A 257 17.35 -21.05 8.75
N PHE A 258 18.48 -20.78 8.12
CA PHE A 258 19.25 -21.80 7.40
C PHE A 258 20.67 -21.99 7.97
N THR A 259 21.11 -23.24 7.94
CA THR A 259 22.44 -23.73 8.32
C THR A 259 22.91 -24.73 7.27
N ASN A 260 24.19 -25.10 7.27
CA ASN A 260 24.73 -26.11 6.36
C ASN A 260 23.97 -27.44 6.40
N ASP A 261 23.43 -27.80 7.57
CA ASP A 261 22.79 -29.10 7.80
C ASP A 261 21.35 -29.16 7.29
N ASN A 262 20.65 -28.01 7.24
CA ASN A 262 19.23 -27.95 6.88
C ASN A 262 18.97 -27.33 5.49
N TRP A 263 20.00 -26.79 4.85
CA TRP A 263 19.87 -26.12 3.57
C TRP A 263 20.31 -27.01 2.41
N SER A 264 19.48 -27.04 1.36
CA SER A 264 19.83 -27.64 0.07
C SER A 264 19.10 -26.91 -1.06
N PHE A 265 19.67 -26.94 -2.26
CA PHE A 265 19.03 -26.43 -3.47
C PHE A 265 18.81 -27.56 -4.48
N LYS A 266 17.59 -27.69 -4.99
CA LYS A 266 17.22 -28.74 -5.93
C LYS A 266 16.80 -28.17 -7.29
N LEU A 267 17.26 -28.81 -8.37
CA LEU A 267 16.77 -28.59 -9.73
C LEU A 267 16.34 -29.93 -10.31
N ASP A 268 15.03 -30.12 -10.52
CA ASP A 268 14.46 -31.42 -10.87
C ASP A 268 13.20 -31.34 -11.74
N GLY A 269 12.49 -32.46 -11.88
CA GLY A 269 11.30 -32.60 -12.72
C GLY A 269 11.65 -33.07 -14.12
N LEU A 270 11.09 -32.39 -15.13
CA LEU A 270 11.27 -32.70 -16.56
C LEU A 270 12.61 -32.17 -17.10
N VAL A 271 13.70 -32.71 -16.57
CA VAL A 271 15.09 -32.43 -16.97
C VAL A 271 15.84 -33.74 -17.24
N ASP A 272 16.88 -33.69 -18.06
CA ASP A 272 17.74 -34.84 -18.36
C ASP A 272 18.65 -35.19 -17.18
N GLN A 273 19.11 -34.17 -16.44
CA GLN A 273 19.92 -34.33 -15.23
C GLN A 273 19.29 -33.53 -14.08
N SER A 274 18.94 -34.23 -13.00
CA SER A 274 18.49 -33.59 -11.76
C SER A 274 19.68 -33.32 -10.85
N PHE A 275 19.68 -32.16 -10.20
CA PHE A 275 20.74 -31.73 -9.29
C PHE A 275 20.20 -31.48 -7.89
N THR A 276 21.05 -31.74 -6.90
CA THR A 276 20.83 -31.33 -5.52
C THR A 276 22.18 -30.91 -4.95
N TRP A 277 22.27 -29.65 -4.53
CA TRP A 277 23.48 -29.07 -3.95
C TRP A 277 23.27 -28.79 -2.47
N ASN A 278 24.26 -29.14 -1.65
CA ASN A 278 24.39 -28.53 -0.33
C ASN A 278 24.95 -27.10 -0.47
N TRP A 279 25.04 -26.36 0.63
CA TRP A 279 25.48 -24.97 0.59
C TRP A 279 26.89 -24.81 0.01
N GLU A 280 27.84 -25.63 0.46
CA GLU A 280 29.25 -25.58 0.04
C GLU A 280 29.41 -25.77 -1.47
N GLN A 281 28.64 -26.67 -2.06
CA GLN A 281 28.62 -26.91 -3.50
C GLN A 281 27.93 -25.77 -4.27
N PHE A 282 26.81 -25.27 -3.74
CA PHE A 282 26.01 -24.27 -4.43
C PHE A 282 26.75 -22.94 -4.60
N VAL A 283 27.47 -22.48 -3.57
CA VAL A 283 28.24 -21.23 -3.63
C VAL A 283 29.45 -21.27 -4.56
N GLN A 284 29.87 -22.47 -4.98
CA GLN A 284 30.96 -22.66 -5.95
C GLN A 284 30.49 -22.59 -7.40
N LEU A 285 29.18 -22.61 -7.65
CA LEU A 285 28.63 -22.48 -9.00
C LEU A 285 29.05 -21.14 -9.63
N GLN A 286 29.26 -21.15 -10.94
CA GLN A 286 29.68 -19.95 -11.66
C GLN A 286 28.61 -18.86 -11.57
N ARG A 287 29.00 -17.71 -11.01
CA ARG A 287 28.12 -16.55 -10.84
C ARG A 287 28.42 -15.47 -11.88
N THR A 288 27.40 -14.67 -12.16
CA THR A 288 27.44 -13.48 -13.00
C THR A 288 26.85 -12.31 -12.23
N VAL A 289 27.17 -11.09 -12.67
CA VAL A 289 26.67 -9.85 -12.07
C VAL A 289 25.75 -9.15 -13.07
N GLN A 290 24.61 -8.68 -12.60
CA GLN A 290 23.69 -7.86 -13.40
C GLN A 290 23.19 -6.66 -12.61
N VAL A 291 22.76 -5.63 -13.33
CA VAL A 291 22.06 -4.48 -12.75
C VAL A 291 20.61 -4.51 -13.21
N SER A 292 19.68 -4.45 -12.27
CA SER A 292 18.25 -4.39 -12.59
C SER A 292 17.44 -3.65 -11.53
N ASP A 293 16.30 -3.14 -11.96
CA ASP A 293 15.33 -2.51 -11.07
C ASP A 293 14.41 -3.57 -10.46
N PHE A 294 13.86 -3.26 -9.30
CA PHE A 294 13.00 -4.15 -8.53
C PHE A 294 11.70 -3.45 -8.19
N HIS A 295 10.58 -3.90 -8.78
CA HIS A 295 9.29 -3.23 -8.69
C HIS A 295 8.28 -4.04 -7.87
N CYS A 296 7.70 -3.43 -6.83
CA CYS A 296 6.65 -4.08 -6.06
C CYS A 296 5.26 -3.68 -6.56
N VAL A 297 4.35 -4.65 -6.63
CA VAL A 297 2.94 -4.45 -6.95
C VAL A 297 2.23 -3.49 -5.99
N THR A 298 2.79 -3.26 -4.79
CA THR A 298 2.28 -2.29 -3.81
C THR A 298 2.82 -0.86 -4.04
N GLY A 299 3.51 -0.61 -5.15
CA GLY A 299 3.83 0.74 -5.63
C GLY A 299 5.22 1.30 -5.29
N TRP A 300 6.06 0.59 -4.53
CA TRP A 300 7.46 1.00 -4.28
C TRP A 300 8.41 0.27 -5.24
N SER A 301 9.60 0.81 -5.42
CA SER A 301 10.67 0.18 -6.20
C SER A 301 12.04 0.51 -5.64
N VAL A 302 13.01 -0.33 -5.96
CA VAL A 302 14.43 -0.08 -5.71
C VAL A 302 15.15 -0.17 -7.05
N TYR A 303 15.90 0.86 -7.40
CA TYR A 303 16.57 1.00 -8.69
C TYR A 303 18.03 0.62 -8.63
N LYS A 304 18.60 0.27 -9.78
CA LYS A 304 20.05 0.06 -9.95
C LYS A 304 20.65 -0.97 -8.98
N ASN A 305 19.87 -1.99 -8.64
CA ASN A 305 20.35 -3.07 -7.77
C ASN A 305 21.41 -3.86 -8.50
N THR A 306 22.59 -4.02 -7.90
CA THR A 306 23.60 -4.96 -8.39
C THR A 306 23.29 -6.32 -7.79
N TRP A 307 22.85 -7.27 -8.61
CA TRP A 307 22.64 -8.66 -8.19
C TRP A 307 23.79 -9.52 -8.67
N GLU A 308 24.21 -10.46 -7.84
CA GLU A 308 25.17 -11.51 -8.22
C GLU A 308 24.59 -12.88 -7.91
N GLY A 309 24.68 -13.77 -8.90
CA GLY A 309 24.07 -15.08 -8.85
C GLY A 309 24.22 -15.85 -10.14
N ILE A 310 23.40 -16.87 -10.33
CA ILE A 310 23.44 -17.75 -11.49
C ILE A 310 22.26 -17.38 -12.38
N LYS A 311 22.47 -17.21 -13.69
CA LYS A 311 21.35 -16.99 -14.60
C LYS A 311 20.48 -18.24 -14.62
N LEU A 312 19.16 -18.06 -14.57
CA LEU A 312 18.24 -19.18 -14.60
C LEU A 312 18.41 -20.00 -15.88
N LYS A 313 18.60 -19.32 -17.03
CA LYS A 313 18.90 -19.94 -18.31
C LYS A 313 20.09 -20.90 -18.26
N ASP A 314 21.18 -20.52 -17.58
CA ASP A 314 22.38 -21.35 -17.48
C ASP A 314 22.11 -22.60 -16.63
N LEU A 315 21.34 -22.47 -15.53
CA LEU A 315 20.92 -23.63 -14.73
C LEU A 315 20.04 -24.59 -15.54
N LEU A 316 19.08 -24.06 -16.29
CA LEU A 316 18.18 -24.86 -17.13
C LEU A 316 18.93 -25.55 -18.27
N GLN A 317 19.89 -24.86 -18.90
CA GLN A 317 20.75 -25.44 -19.92
C GLN A 317 21.60 -26.58 -19.36
N MET A 318 22.19 -26.39 -18.18
CA MET A 318 22.97 -27.42 -17.48
C MET A 318 22.15 -28.68 -17.17
N ALA A 319 20.86 -28.53 -16.83
CA ALA A 319 19.97 -29.66 -16.52
C ALA A 319 19.40 -30.38 -17.75
N GLY A 320 19.40 -29.73 -18.92
CA GLY A 320 18.79 -30.27 -20.14
C GLY A 320 17.27 -30.38 -20.01
N VAL A 321 16.56 -29.27 -20.21
CA VAL A 321 15.08 -29.24 -20.12
C VAL A 321 14.46 -30.17 -21.18
N LYS A 322 13.58 -31.09 -20.76
CA LYS A 322 12.89 -32.01 -21.67
C LYS A 322 11.85 -31.27 -22.51
N SER A 323 11.62 -31.75 -23.73
CA SER A 323 10.68 -31.13 -24.69
C SER A 323 9.22 -31.09 -24.23
N THR A 324 8.83 -31.91 -23.26
CA THR A 324 7.48 -31.91 -22.66
C THR A 324 7.30 -30.88 -21.55
N ALA A 325 8.39 -30.27 -21.05
CA ALA A 325 8.30 -29.23 -20.04
C ALA A 325 7.65 -27.96 -20.62
N LYS A 326 6.82 -27.28 -19.83
CA LYS A 326 6.17 -26.02 -20.21
C LYS A 326 6.33 -24.91 -19.17
N THR A 327 6.45 -25.31 -17.90
CA THR A 327 6.46 -24.37 -16.78
C THR A 327 7.62 -24.68 -15.85
N VAL A 328 8.28 -23.61 -15.40
CA VAL A 328 9.29 -23.64 -14.35
C VAL A 328 8.61 -23.25 -13.05
N LYS A 329 8.55 -24.17 -12.09
CA LYS A 329 7.97 -23.95 -10.77
C LYS A 329 9.06 -23.69 -9.74
N PHE A 330 8.82 -22.69 -8.91
CA PHE A 330 9.75 -22.24 -7.88
C PHE A 330 9.15 -22.49 -6.51
N TYR A 331 9.99 -23.00 -5.60
CA TYR A 331 9.62 -23.28 -4.22
C TYR A 331 10.46 -22.46 -3.26
N SER A 332 9.78 -21.84 -2.31
CA SER A 332 10.41 -21.17 -1.17
C SER A 332 10.73 -22.16 -0.06
N GLY A 333 11.85 -21.93 0.61
CA GLY A 333 12.28 -22.67 1.80
C GLY A 333 11.40 -22.42 3.04
N ASP A 334 10.42 -21.51 2.96
CA ASP A 334 9.37 -21.39 3.99
C ASP A 334 8.31 -22.50 3.91
N GLY A 335 8.34 -23.35 2.87
CA GLY A 335 7.44 -24.48 2.70
C GLY A 335 6.00 -24.13 2.29
N VAL A 336 5.70 -22.85 2.08
CA VAL A 336 4.34 -22.37 1.75
C VAL A 336 4.31 -21.67 0.41
N TYR A 337 5.31 -20.85 0.11
CA TYR A 337 5.28 -20.00 -1.06
C TYR A 337 5.77 -20.74 -2.30
N THR A 338 4.97 -20.68 -3.37
CA THR A 338 5.34 -21.17 -4.69
C THR A 338 4.95 -20.17 -5.75
N ASP A 339 5.69 -20.14 -6.83
CA ASP A 339 5.43 -19.31 -8.00
C ASP A 339 5.86 -20.05 -9.28
N THR A 340 5.52 -19.54 -10.45
CA THR A 340 5.83 -20.16 -11.75
C THR A 340 6.16 -19.13 -12.80
N LEU A 341 7.05 -19.52 -13.72
CA LEU A 341 7.28 -18.86 -15.00
C LEU A 341 7.02 -19.84 -16.13
N THR A 342 6.56 -19.35 -17.28
CA THR A 342 6.63 -20.14 -18.53
C THR A 342 8.10 -20.36 -18.91
N LEU A 343 8.39 -21.37 -19.76
CA LEU A 343 9.75 -21.54 -20.28
C LEU A 343 10.27 -20.31 -21.01
N GLU A 344 9.42 -19.62 -21.77
CA GLU A 344 9.77 -18.37 -22.46
C GLU A 344 10.17 -17.26 -21.46
N GLN A 345 9.40 -17.11 -20.38
CA GLN A 345 9.72 -16.15 -19.33
C GLN A 345 11.01 -16.53 -18.58
N ALA A 346 11.23 -17.82 -18.33
CA ALA A 346 12.41 -18.32 -17.65
C ALA A 346 13.69 -18.22 -18.50
N ASP A 347 13.57 -18.21 -19.83
CA ASP A 347 14.69 -18.08 -20.78
C ASP A 347 15.16 -16.62 -20.98
N MET A 348 14.51 -15.65 -20.33
CA MET A 348 14.96 -14.26 -20.36
C MET A 348 16.35 -14.10 -19.74
N ASP A 349 17.22 -13.33 -20.41
CA ASP A 349 18.65 -13.18 -20.07
C ASP A 349 18.95 -12.57 -18.70
N ASP A 350 17.95 -11.95 -18.07
CA ASP A 350 18.02 -11.20 -16.82
C ASP A 350 17.30 -11.87 -15.63
N VAL A 351 16.80 -13.10 -15.80
CA VAL A 351 16.27 -13.90 -14.68
C VAL A 351 17.41 -14.60 -13.95
N MET A 352 17.52 -14.38 -12.64
CA MET A 352 18.68 -14.77 -11.85
C MET A 352 18.28 -15.44 -10.54
N VAL A 353 19.01 -16.51 -10.19
CA VAL A 353 19.06 -17.10 -8.86
C VAL A 353 20.20 -16.40 -8.09
N ALA A 354 19.85 -15.36 -7.34
CA ALA A 354 20.78 -14.43 -6.72
C ALA A 354 21.18 -14.85 -5.29
N VAL A 355 22.44 -14.58 -4.95
CA VAL A 355 23.04 -14.80 -3.62
C VAL A 355 23.65 -13.53 -3.02
N MET A 356 24.02 -12.54 -3.84
CA MET A 356 24.47 -11.22 -3.39
C MET A 356 23.59 -10.09 -3.90
N HIS A 357 23.55 -9.01 -3.13
CA HIS A 357 23.00 -7.70 -3.48
C HIS A 357 23.99 -6.60 -3.10
N ASP A 358 24.33 -5.73 -4.05
CA ASP A 358 25.30 -4.64 -3.88
C ASP A 358 26.61 -5.05 -3.21
N GLY A 359 27.16 -6.20 -3.63
CA GLY A 359 28.44 -6.72 -3.14
C GLY A 359 28.38 -7.38 -1.76
N LYS A 360 27.19 -7.57 -1.19
CA LYS A 360 26.98 -8.18 0.12
C LYS A 360 26.04 -9.40 0.03
N PRO A 361 26.16 -10.39 0.93
CA PRO A 361 25.19 -11.49 1.00
C PRO A 361 23.77 -10.95 1.18
N ILE A 362 22.81 -11.56 0.50
CA ILE A 362 21.40 -11.17 0.66
C ILE A 362 20.95 -11.62 2.06
N PRO A 363 20.44 -10.71 2.92
CA PRO A 363 19.99 -11.08 4.25
C PRO A 363 18.67 -11.86 4.19
N SER A 364 18.38 -12.66 5.22
CA SER A 364 17.15 -13.45 5.34
C SER A 364 15.87 -12.65 5.11
N ASP A 365 15.77 -11.42 5.64
CA ASP A 365 14.64 -10.51 5.43
C ASP A 365 14.35 -10.23 3.95
N LEU A 366 15.41 -10.09 3.16
CA LEU A 366 15.35 -9.88 1.71
C LEU A 366 15.30 -11.18 0.92
N GLY A 367 15.21 -12.32 1.60
CA GLY A 367 15.03 -13.64 0.99
C GLY A 367 16.30 -14.45 0.82
N GLY A 368 17.40 -14.07 1.49
CA GLY A 368 18.61 -14.87 1.53
C GLY A 368 18.44 -16.19 2.28
N PRO A 369 19.26 -17.22 2.01
CA PRO A 369 20.57 -17.09 1.36
C PRO A 369 20.50 -17.05 -0.17
N VAL A 370 19.37 -17.46 -0.75
CA VAL A 370 19.17 -17.53 -2.20
C VAL A 370 17.77 -17.01 -2.54
N ARG A 371 17.66 -16.14 -3.53
CA ARG A 371 16.36 -15.68 -4.04
C ARG A 371 16.31 -15.64 -5.56
N LEU A 372 15.10 -15.75 -6.10
CA LEU A 372 14.85 -15.45 -7.49
C LEU A 372 14.76 -13.92 -7.68
N ILE A 373 15.26 -13.45 -8.82
CA ILE A 373 15.12 -12.09 -9.34
C ILE A 373 14.56 -12.16 -10.75
N VAL A 374 13.41 -11.53 -10.98
CA VAL A 374 12.70 -11.48 -12.27
C VAL A 374 12.41 -10.01 -12.63
N PRO A 375 13.37 -9.29 -13.22
CA PRO A 375 13.33 -7.82 -13.31
C PRO A 375 12.11 -7.23 -14.00
N LYS A 376 11.62 -7.89 -15.05
CA LYS A 376 10.51 -7.40 -15.88
C LYS A 376 9.12 -7.67 -15.28
N MET A 377 9.06 -8.30 -14.11
CA MET A 377 7.83 -8.66 -13.42
C MET A 377 7.77 -8.06 -12.02
N PHE A 378 6.57 -7.96 -11.48
CA PHE A 378 6.39 -7.54 -10.09
C PHE A 378 7.05 -8.52 -9.12
N ALA A 379 7.60 -7.96 -8.05
CA ALA A 379 8.40 -8.61 -7.01
C ALA A 379 7.81 -9.90 -6.40
N TYR A 380 6.51 -10.14 -6.51
CA TYR A 380 5.93 -11.39 -6.02
C TYR A 380 6.37 -12.60 -6.85
N LYS A 381 6.69 -12.43 -8.14
CA LYS A 381 7.32 -13.46 -8.97
C LYS A 381 8.77 -13.77 -8.56
N SER A 382 9.41 -12.86 -7.83
CA SER A 382 10.80 -12.99 -7.35
C SER A 382 10.85 -13.71 -6.00
N VAL A 383 10.65 -15.03 -6.02
CA VAL A 383 10.59 -15.94 -4.86
C VAL A 383 11.77 -15.74 -3.90
N LYS A 384 11.46 -15.58 -2.61
CA LYS A 384 12.44 -15.51 -1.52
C LYS A 384 12.77 -16.90 -0.99
N TRP A 385 13.95 -17.06 -0.41
CA TRP A 385 14.41 -18.32 0.17
C TRP A 385 14.34 -19.48 -0.83
N LEU A 386 14.61 -19.20 -2.10
CA LEU A 386 14.46 -20.16 -3.18
C LEU A 386 15.34 -21.37 -2.92
N ASN A 387 14.73 -22.55 -2.81
CA ASN A 387 15.45 -23.81 -2.54
C ASN A 387 15.13 -24.93 -3.53
N ARG A 388 14.12 -24.78 -4.39
CA ARG A 388 13.85 -25.75 -5.46
C ARG A 388 13.27 -25.12 -6.71
N ILE A 389 13.75 -25.60 -7.85
CA ILE A 389 13.25 -25.34 -9.20
C ILE A 389 12.80 -26.68 -9.77
N GLU A 390 11.56 -26.77 -10.25
CA GLU A 390 10.99 -27.99 -10.82
C GLU A 390 10.39 -27.70 -12.19
N LEU A 391 10.77 -28.49 -13.19
CA LEU A 391 10.20 -28.41 -14.54
C LEU A 391 8.98 -29.32 -14.63
N ILE A 392 7.84 -28.78 -15.05
CA ILE A 392 6.57 -29.51 -15.15
C ILE A 392 5.92 -29.32 -16.52
N GLU A 393 5.10 -30.30 -16.92
CA GLU A 393 4.36 -30.29 -18.20
C GLU A 393 3.07 -29.45 -18.12
N GLY A 394 2.44 -29.44 -16.94
CA GLY A 394 1.19 -28.74 -16.68
C GLY A 394 1.38 -27.34 -16.11
N GLU A 395 0.25 -26.70 -15.79
CA GLU A 395 0.25 -25.40 -15.11
C GLU A 395 0.26 -25.60 -13.59
N HIS A 396 0.79 -24.61 -12.86
CA HIS A 396 0.66 -24.51 -11.41
C HIS A 396 0.30 -23.07 -11.05
N THR A 397 -0.72 -22.89 -10.21
CA THR A 397 -1.11 -21.56 -9.73
C THR A 397 -0.33 -21.22 -8.47
N GLY A 398 0.52 -20.19 -8.57
CA GLY A 398 1.32 -19.68 -7.45
C GLY A 398 0.49 -19.09 -6.29
N TYR A 399 1.19 -18.73 -5.21
CA TYR A 399 0.55 -18.33 -3.96
C TYR A 399 -0.33 -17.07 -4.10
N TRP A 400 0.13 -16.05 -4.82
CA TRP A 400 -0.66 -14.82 -4.98
C TRP A 400 -1.64 -14.91 -6.12
N GLU A 401 -1.34 -15.70 -7.14
CA GLU A 401 -2.21 -15.99 -8.28
C GLU A 401 -3.51 -16.64 -7.80
N GLN A 402 -3.43 -17.58 -6.83
CA GLN A 402 -4.60 -18.13 -6.13
C GLN A 402 -5.45 -17.08 -5.40
N ARG A 403 -4.90 -15.87 -5.19
CA ARG A 403 -5.54 -14.75 -4.48
C ARG A 403 -5.91 -13.61 -5.43
N GLY A 404 -5.97 -13.89 -6.74
CA GLY A 404 -6.42 -12.95 -7.77
C GLY A 404 -5.35 -11.99 -8.28
N TYR A 405 -4.06 -12.28 -8.04
CA TYR A 405 -2.96 -11.56 -8.68
C TYR A 405 -2.73 -12.09 -10.11
N SER A 406 -2.08 -11.29 -10.94
CA SER A 406 -1.81 -11.65 -12.33
C SER A 406 -0.79 -12.78 -12.44
N ASN A 407 -1.02 -13.76 -13.32
CA ASN A 407 -0.08 -14.84 -13.56
C ASN A 407 1.25 -14.33 -14.17
N ASP A 408 1.17 -13.44 -15.16
CA ASP A 408 2.35 -12.95 -15.87
C ASP A 408 3.05 -11.78 -15.16
N ALA A 409 2.28 -10.97 -14.42
CA ALA A 409 2.81 -9.94 -13.53
C ALA A 409 3.77 -8.90 -14.16
N TRP A 410 3.72 -8.66 -15.48
CA TRP A 410 4.56 -7.67 -16.15
C TRP A 410 4.44 -6.28 -15.53
N VAL A 411 5.59 -5.60 -15.36
CA VAL A 411 5.68 -4.27 -14.74
C VAL A 411 5.02 -3.20 -15.62
#